data_AF-A0A7V2W4G6-F1
#
_entry.id   AF-A0A7V2W4G6-F1
#
_cell.length_a   1.000
_cell.length_b   1.000
_cell.length_c   1.000
_cell.angle_alpha   90.00
_cell.angle_beta   90.00
_cell.angle_gamma   90.00
#
_symmetry.space_group_name_H-M   'P 1'
#
loop_
_entity.id
_entity.type
_entity.pdbx_description
1 polymer ?
#
loop_
_entity_poly.entity_id
_entity_poly.type
_entity_poly.pdbx_seq_one_letter_code
_entity_poly.pdbx_strand_id
1 'polypeptide(L)'
;MKYFPQLICFLFPLLLSGQYSITGDLKEWGDWNYVHLQYLPSLDELTGANMNNIVQSAKIDSTGHFEISGIGLPEGERLYLLLLGKREKGIGISSGPFVKSYLYLAFSEPARIELRCPDISRSFSFCDIRNSPQSAALARLTEHIIPSLFEQFIKEGSPPSEIRKQFFHKKMDGVLKNFADTCQYDLPALVALKKMEDMEVDYKNDPVFYENFLKRLQPISESSPYAMEFSLLIERYRRVNFGETKNWERVLLPYSLLLSALLLAYIFYLKKQIRAYKKQAGQQAITDGKTLDSLSAKELEVFNLIAEGKSNKEIAQALFIETSTVKTHVNKIYQKLGIRSRKEAMGFANR
;
A
#
# COMPACT_ATOMS: atom_id res chain seq x y z
N MET A 1 5.68 69.18 52.40
CA MET A 1 6.64 68.12 52.03
C MET A 1 5.87 66.91 51.53
N LYS A 2 5.79 66.71 50.22
CA LYS A 2 5.24 65.49 49.59
C LYS A 2 6.36 64.93 48.71
N TYR A 3 6.95 63.82 49.12
CA TYR A 3 7.98 63.11 48.36
C TYR A 3 7.30 62.25 47.28
N PHE A 4 7.67 62.50 46.02
CA PHE A 4 7.31 61.70 44.86
C PHE A 4 8.59 60.94 44.48
N PRO A 5 8.67 59.60 44.59
CA PRO A 5 9.85 58.92 44.07
C PRO A 5 9.69 58.81 42.56
N GLN A 6 10.61 59.44 41.83
CA GLN A 6 10.78 59.22 40.40
C GLN A 6 11.22 57.77 40.19
N LEU A 7 10.33 56.96 39.60
CA LEU A 7 10.66 55.64 39.10
C LEU A 7 11.57 55.85 37.88
N ILE A 8 12.88 55.73 38.08
CA ILE A 8 13.85 55.68 36.99
C ILE A 8 13.67 54.33 36.32
N CYS A 9 12.89 54.30 35.24
CA CYS A 9 12.87 53.19 34.30
C CYS A 9 14.26 53.07 33.68
N PHE A 10 15.07 52.13 34.19
CA PHE A 10 16.22 51.61 33.47
C PHE A 10 15.71 50.94 32.19
N LEU A 11 15.68 51.70 31.09
CA LEU A 11 15.70 51.16 29.74
C LEU A 11 17.02 50.42 29.56
N PHE A 12 17.04 49.17 29.97
CA PHE A 12 18.05 48.22 29.52
C PHE A 12 17.92 48.17 27.99
N PRO A 13 18.97 48.50 27.21
CA PRO A 13 18.91 48.22 25.79
C PRO A 13 18.85 46.70 25.68
N LEU A 14 17.68 46.17 25.32
CA LEU A 14 17.60 44.83 24.75
C LEU A 14 18.50 44.87 23.52
N LEU A 15 19.74 44.39 23.68
CA LEU A 15 20.59 44.00 22.57
C LEU A 15 19.72 43.10 21.69
N LEU A 16 19.34 43.59 20.51
CA LEU A 16 18.74 42.81 19.43
C LEU A 16 19.76 41.75 19.01
N SER A 17 19.93 40.72 19.83
CA SER A 17 20.57 39.49 19.40
C SER A 17 19.52 38.78 18.56
N GLY A 18 19.83 38.53 17.28
CA GLY A 18 18.97 37.72 16.41
C GLY A 18 18.61 36.40 17.08
N GLN A 19 17.42 35.89 16.77
CA GLN A 19 16.91 34.60 17.24
C GLN A 19 17.85 33.46 16.83
N TYR A 20 18.52 33.62 15.68
CA TYR A 20 19.62 32.78 15.26
C TYR A 20 20.77 33.60 14.68
N SER A 21 21.98 33.05 14.75
CA SER A 21 23.20 33.60 14.16
C SER A 21 24.08 32.46 13.64
N ILE A 22 24.35 32.45 12.34
CA ILE A 22 25.25 31.51 11.68
C ILE A 22 26.40 32.32 11.11
N THR A 23 27.59 32.13 11.67
CA THR A 23 28.81 32.79 11.21
C THR A 23 29.76 31.76 10.62
N GLY A 24 30.60 32.20 9.70
CA GLY A 24 31.68 31.34 9.27
C GLY A 24 32.75 31.99 8.43
N ASP A 25 33.87 31.30 8.35
CA ASP A 25 35.03 31.69 7.56
C ASP A 25 35.23 30.70 6.42
N LEU A 26 35.25 31.26 5.21
CA LEU A 26 35.38 30.55 3.95
C LEU A 26 36.75 30.84 3.32
N LYS A 27 37.39 29.81 2.75
CA LYS A 27 38.59 29.96 1.92
C LYS A 27 38.33 29.42 0.52
N GLU A 28 38.92 30.06 -0.49
CA GLU A 28 38.85 29.61 -1.90
C GLU A 28 37.41 29.55 -2.47
N TRP A 29 36.57 30.55 -2.14
CA TRP A 29 35.17 30.61 -2.58
C TRP A 29 34.98 31.05 -4.03
N GLY A 30 35.96 31.72 -4.66
CA GLY A 30 35.91 32.11 -6.08
C GLY A 30 34.82 33.14 -6.38
N ASP A 31 34.09 32.99 -7.51
CA ASP A 31 33.00 33.91 -7.91
C ASP A 31 31.69 33.73 -7.10
N TRP A 32 31.68 32.82 -6.12
CA TRP A 32 30.53 32.45 -5.32
C TRP A 32 30.49 33.33 -4.07
N ASN A 33 29.93 34.53 -4.20
CA ASN A 33 30.05 35.60 -3.21
C ASN A 33 28.89 35.68 -2.20
N TYR A 34 27.98 34.71 -2.20
CA TYR A 34 26.80 34.71 -1.34
C TYR A 34 26.61 33.37 -0.64
N VAL A 35 26.18 33.43 0.61
CA VAL A 35 25.69 32.29 1.38
C VAL A 35 24.20 32.47 1.59
N HIS A 36 23.42 31.43 1.28
CA HIS A 36 21.97 31.43 1.43
C HIS A 36 21.57 30.38 2.45
N LEU A 37 20.68 30.74 3.38
CA LEU A 37 20.04 29.81 4.30
C LEU A 37 18.68 29.42 3.72
N GLN A 38 18.53 28.16 3.35
CA GLN A 38 17.28 27.57 2.86
C GLN A 38 16.63 26.73 3.96
N TYR A 39 15.32 26.87 4.14
CA TYR A 39 14.53 26.01 5.01
C TYR A 39 14.09 24.73 4.29
N LEU A 40 14.09 23.60 4.99
CA LEU A 40 13.60 22.32 4.48
C LEU A 40 12.31 21.94 5.20
N PRO A 41 11.13 22.11 4.57
CA PRO A 41 9.85 21.81 5.22
C PRO A 41 9.55 20.31 5.34
N SER A 42 10.17 19.46 4.50
CA SER A 42 9.90 18.03 4.41
C SER A 42 11.18 17.21 4.18
N LEU A 43 11.17 15.94 4.59
CA LEU A 43 12.25 14.97 4.32
C LEU A 43 12.34 14.58 2.83
N ASP A 44 11.27 14.76 2.06
CA ASP A 44 11.30 14.57 0.59
C ASP A 44 12.13 15.65 -0.12
N GLU A 45 12.34 16.81 0.50
CA GLU A 45 13.09 17.94 -0.05
C GLU A 45 14.60 17.88 0.28
N LEU A 46 15.12 16.74 0.74
CA LEU A 46 16.56 16.50 0.97
C LEU A 46 17.39 16.45 -0.34
N THR A 47 16.92 17.07 -1.42
CA THR A 47 17.60 17.12 -2.71
C THR A 47 17.62 18.54 -3.28
N GLY A 48 18.83 19.04 -3.53
CA GLY A 48 19.05 20.27 -4.29
C GLY A 48 18.67 21.57 -3.59
N ALA A 49 18.98 22.67 -4.26
CA ALA A 49 18.64 24.02 -3.82
C ALA A 49 17.29 24.43 -4.39
N ASN A 50 16.41 24.96 -3.54
CA ASN A 50 15.12 25.53 -3.90
C ASN A 50 15.09 27.00 -3.50
N MET A 51 15.10 27.89 -4.50
CA MET A 51 15.18 29.35 -4.27
C MET A 51 13.99 29.89 -3.51
N ASN A 52 12.81 29.29 -3.69
CA ASN A 52 11.59 29.74 -3.02
C ASN A 52 11.62 29.50 -1.50
N ASN A 53 12.53 28.62 -1.05
CA ASN A 53 12.69 28.27 0.35
C ASN A 53 13.88 28.99 1.01
N ILE A 54 14.51 29.95 0.31
CA ILE A 54 15.58 30.78 0.90
C ILE A 54 14.95 31.71 1.93
N VAL A 55 15.40 31.56 3.18
CA VAL A 55 14.96 32.37 4.33
C VAL A 55 15.78 33.65 4.43
N GLN A 56 17.10 33.53 4.26
CA GLN A 56 18.02 34.67 4.42
C GLN A 56 19.26 34.48 3.55
N SER A 57 19.88 35.58 3.16
CA SER A 57 21.13 35.58 2.39
C SER A 57 22.13 36.56 2.96
N ALA A 58 23.40 36.17 3.00
CA ALA A 58 24.51 37.05 3.36
C ALA A 58 25.56 37.10 2.25
N LYS A 59 26.16 38.28 2.09
CA LYS A 59 27.30 38.46 1.20
C LYS A 59 28.58 38.08 1.95
N ILE A 60 29.46 37.35 1.28
CA ILE A 60 30.79 37.03 1.80
C ILE A 60 31.67 38.28 1.66
N ASP A 61 32.37 38.65 2.73
CA ASP A 61 33.23 39.81 2.74
C ASP A 61 34.60 39.54 2.07
N SER A 62 35.47 40.54 2.03
CA SER A 62 36.80 40.42 1.42
C SER A 62 37.73 39.45 2.16
N THR A 63 37.44 39.12 3.40
CA THR A 63 38.22 38.19 4.24
C THR A 63 37.74 36.74 4.12
N GLY A 64 36.60 36.51 3.46
CA GLY A 64 35.93 35.22 3.40
C GLY A 64 34.94 34.98 4.54
N HIS A 65 34.72 35.98 5.39
CA HIS A 65 33.79 35.90 6.49
C HIS A 65 32.36 36.16 6.01
N PHE A 66 31.39 35.47 6.63
CA PHE A 66 29.97 35.74 6.45
C PHE A 66 29.22 35.62 7.78
N GLU A 67 28.13 36.36 7.88
CA GLU A 67 27.20 36.31 9.01
C GLU A 67 25.77 36.31 8.48
N ILE A 68 25.00 35.28 8.85
CA ILE A 68 23.56 35.19 8.63
C ILE A 68 22.89 35.23 10.00
N SER A 69 22.24 36.33 10.30
CA SER A 69 21.42 36.47 11.51
C SER A 69 20.02 36.98 11.16
N GLY A 70 19.06 36.65 12.02
CA GLY A 70 17.66 36.99 11.77
C GLY A 70 16.74 36.59 12.91
N ILE A 71 15.45 36.79 12.66
CA ILE A 71 14.33 36.39 13.51
C ILE A 71 13.25 35.76 12.63
N GLY A 72 12.37 34.97 13.23
CA GLY A 72 11.20 34.37 12.59
C GLY A 72 11.43 32.99 11.98
N LEU A 73 12.35 32.16 12.51
CA LEU A 73 12.34 30.75 12.13
C LEU A 73 11.21 30.00 12.86
N PRO A 74 10.74 28.87 12.30
CA PRO A 74 9.76 28.05 12.96
C PRO A 74 10.27 27.49 14.30
N GLU A 75 9.38 27.40 15.28
CA GLU A 75 9.69 26.80 16.58
C GLU A 75 10.06 25.31 16.47
N GLY A 76 10.93 24.85 17.36
CA GLY A 76 11.39 23.46 17.42
C GLY A 76 12.55 23.15 16.48
N GLU A 77 12.99 21.91 16.46
CA GLU A 77 14.10 21.48 15.61
C GLU A 77 13.69 21.46 14.14
N ARG A 78 14.51 22.10 13.30
CA ARG A 78 14.28 22.25 11.87
C ARG A 78 15.54 21.93 11.07
N LEU A 79 15.32 21.46 9.85
CA LEU A 79 16.35 21.21 8.85
C LEU A 79 16.53 22.43 7.96
N TYR A 80 17.78 22.75 7.69
CA TYR A 80 18.18 23.84 6.82
C TYR A 80 19.31 23.39 5.89
N LEU A 81 19.42 24.09 4.78
CA LEU A 81 20.55 23.99 3.85
C LEU A 81 21.28 25.33 3.84
N LEU A 82 22.56 25.30 4.14
CA LEU A 82 23.46 26.42 3.91
C LEU A 82 24.06 26.28 2.51
N LEU A 83 23.67 27.14 1.59
CA LEU A 83 24.05 27.10 0.19
C LEU A 83 25.15 28.12 -0.09
N LEU A 84 26.21 27.71 -0.76
CA LEU A 84 27.19 28.63 -1.35
C LEU A 84 26.79 28.91 -2.80
N GLY A 85 26.47 30.16 -3.10
CA GLY A 85 25.82 30.56 -4.35
C GLY A 85 26.28 31.90 -4.90
N LYS A 86 25.67 32.26 -6.04
CA LYS A 86 25.81 33.60 -6.64
C LYS A 86 24.64 34.48 -6.21
N ARG A 87 24.79 35.79 -6.38
CA ARG A 87 23.68 36.74 -6.18
C ARG A 87 22.50 36.34 -7.05
N GLU A 88 21.31 36.33 -6.46
CA GLU A 88 20.06 36.24 -7.19
C GLU A 88 19.98 37.38 -8.22
N LYS A 89 20.07 37.02 -9.50
CA LYS A 89 19.73 37.92 -10.60
C LYS A 89 18.25 37.74 -10.84
N GLY A 90 17.45 38.79 -10.62
CA GLY A 90 16.04 38.79 -10.99
C GLY A 90 15.85 38.37 -12.45
N ILE A 91 14.70 37.74 -12.73
CA ILE A 91 14.22 37.16 -14.01
C ILE A 91 15.18 37.42 -15.18
N GLY A 92 16.23 36.61 -15.25
CA GLY A 92 17.28 36.71 -16.24
C GLY A 92 17.98 35.38 -16.30
N ILE A 93 18.06 34.81 -17.50
CA ILE A 93 18.60 33.47 -17.73
C ILE A 93 20.09 33.47 -17.33
N SER A 94 20.40 33.05 -16.10
CA SER A 94 21.78 32.77 -15.73
C SER A 94 22.18 31.42 -16.34
N SER A 95 23.08 31.45 -17.31
CA SER A 95 23.57 30.29 -18.07
C SER A 95 24.48 29.34 -17.26
N GLY A 96 24.30 29.20 -15.94
CA GLY A 96 25.13 28.35 -15.09
C GLY A 96 24.48 28.01 -13.75
N PRO A 97 25.02 27.02 -13.02
CA PRO A 97 24.46 26.59 -11.74
C PRO A 97 24.43 27.76 -10.75
N PHE A 98 23.32 27.90 -10.03
CA PHE A 98 23.14 28.95 -9.02
C PHE A 98 23.85 28.62 -7.70
N VAL A 99 23.96 27.33 -7.39
CA VAL A 99 24.61 26.80 -6.18
C VAL A 99 25.83 25.99 -6.55
N LYS A 100 26.93 26.21 -5.82
CA LYS A 100 28.17 25.44 -5.93
C LYS A 100 28.14 24.22 -5.01
N SER A 101 27.78 24.43 -3.76
CA SER A 101 27.81 23.44 -2.68
C SER A 101 26.75 23.76 -1.64
N TYR A 102 26.40 22.76 -0.83
CA TYR A 102 25.45 22.92 0.26
C TYR A 102 25.88 22.13 1.49
N LEU A 103 25.48 22.60 2.66
CA LEU A 103 25.70 21.94 3.95
C LEU A 103 24.36 21.81 4.67
N TYR A 104 24.04 20.61 5.15
CA TYR A 104 22.84 20.42 5.97
C TYR A 104 23.10 20.87 7.40
N LEU A 105 22.16 21.66 7.92
CA LEU A 105 22.12 22.09 9.30
C LEU A 105 20.82 21.62 9.94
N ALA A 106 20.90 21.28 11.22
CA ALA A 106 19.77 20.86 12.04
C ALA A 106 19.89 21.59 13.38
N PHE A 107 18.95 22.51 13.64
CA PHE A 107 18.95 23.33 14.85
C PHE A 107 17.55 23.84 15.19
N SER A 108 17.41 24.31 16.43
CA SER A 108 16.25 25.03 16.95
C SER A 108 16.70 26.36 17.55
N GLU A 109 15.77 27.29 17.73
CA GLU A 109 16.08 28.60 18.28
C GLU A 109 16.07 28.61 19.82
N PRO A 110 16.92 29.45 20.47
CA PRO A 110 17.92 30.31 19.86
C PRO A 110 19.19 29.54 19.45
N ALA A 111 19.73 29.84 18.27
CA ALA A 111 20.91 29.15 17.74
C ALA A 111 22.08 30.09 17.48
N ARG A 112 23.27 29.72 17.94
CA ARG A 112 24.53 30.34 17.52
C ARG A 112 25.41 29.25 16.94
N ILE A 113 25.63 29.27 15.63
CA ILE A 113 26.38 28.26 14.92
C ILE A 113 27.60 28.94 14.32
N GLU A 114 28.78 28.39 14.60
CA GLU A 114 30.03 28.86 14.01
C GLU A 114 30.57 27.79 13.06
N LEU A 115 30.89 28.20 11.85
CA LEU A 115 31.32 27.34 10.76
C LEU A 115 32.74 27.72 10.35
N ARG A 116 33.67 26.78 10.46
CA ARG A 116 35.03 26.99 9.96
C ARG A 116 35.29 26.04 8.82
N CYS A 117 35.22 26.54 7.59
CA CYS A 117 35.36 25.73 6.39
C CYS A 117 36.71 26.04 5.69
N PRO A 118 37.79 25.27 5.96
CA PRO A 118 39.13 25.57 5.48
C PRO A 118 39.31 25.34 3.97
N ASP A 119 38.48 24.50 3.36
CA ASP A 119 38.46 24.23 1.92
C ASP A 119 37.02 23.97 1.46
N ILE A 120 36.57 24.75 0.47
CA ILE A 120 35.23 24.69 -0.14
C ILE A 120 35.36 24.61 -1.67
N SER A 121 36.55 24.25 -2.16
CA SER A 121 36.85 24.13 -3.58
C SER A 121 35.92 23.11 -4.26
N ARG A 122 35.60 22.02 -3.55
CA ARG A 122 34.77 20.90 -4.04
C ARG A 122 33.45 20.69 -3.29
N SER A 123 33.45 20.81 -1.95
CA SER A 123 32.28 20.61 -1.09
C SER A 123 32.56 21.20 0.31
N PHE A 124 31.56 21.23 1.20
CA PHE A 124 31.71 21.59 2.61
C PHE A 124 32.42 20.52 3.45
N SER A 125 33.16 19.59 2.83
CA SER A 125 33.52 18.31 3.45
C SER A 125 34.51 18.38 4.62
N PHE A 126 35.09 19.55 4.87
CA PHE A 126 36.01 19.79 5.98
C PHE A 126 35.53 20.88 6.94
N CYS A 127 34.26 21.25 6.89
CA CYS A 127 33.76 22.31 7.75
C CYS A 127 33.61 21.84 9.21
N ASP A 128 34.29 22.52 10.13
CA ASP A 128 34.14 22.36 11.58
C ASP A 128 32.92 23.16 12.03
N ILE A 129 31.90 22.47 12.56
CA ILE A 129 30.65 23.06 13.04
C ILE A 129 30.68 23.09 14.57
N ARG A 130 30.66 24.30 15.13
CA ARG A 130 30.68 24.51 16.58
C ARG A 130 29.31 25.00 17.07
N ASN A 131 29.06 24.77 18.36
CA ASN A 131 27.84 25.19 19.06
C ASN A 131 26.53 24.60 18.50
N SER A 132 26.63 23.56 17.66
CA SER A 132 25.49 22.80 17.14
C SER A 132 25.89 21.34 16.85
N PRO A 133 25.93 20.47 17.87
CA PRO A 133 26.40 19.10 17.71
C PRO A 133 25.48 18.24 16.82
N GLN A 134 24.19 18.57 16.74
CA GLN A 134 23.24 17.92 15.82
C GLN A 134 23.59 18.22 14.36
N SER A 135 23.80 19.50 14.01
CA SER A 135 24.33 19.88 12.68
C SER A 135 25.68 19.23 12.39
N ALA A 136 26.58 19.12 13.38
CA ALA A 136 27.86 18.44 13.20
C ALA A 136 27.69 16.93 12.89
N ALA A 137 26.78 16.25 13.58
CA ALA A 137 26.45 14.85 13.31
C ALA A 137 25.86 14.66 11.90
N LEU A 138 24.99 15.58 11.48
CA LEU A 138 24.40 15.58 10.14
C LEU A 138 25.46 15.84 9.06
N ALA A 139 26.34 16.82 9.26
CA ALA A 139 27.47 17.06 8.37
C ALA A 139 28.39 15.83 8.29
N ARG A 140 28.70 15.16 9.40
CA ARG A 140 29.49 13.92 9.39
C ARG A 140 28.84 12.84 8.50
N LEU A 141 27.52 12.70 8.56
CA LEU A 141 26.78 11.77 7.72
C LEU A 141 26.92 12.13 6.23
N THR A 142 26.61 13.38 5.87
CA THR A 142 26.47 13.78 4.46
C THR A 142 27.78 14.11 3.77
N GLU A 143 28.77 14.61 4.52
CA GLU A 143 30.06 15.05 3.98
C GLU A 143 31.18 14.04 4.13
N HIS A 144 31.06 13.08 5.07
CA HIS A 144 32.12 12.12 5.34
C HIS A 144 31.66 10.68 5.10
N ILE A 145 30.62 10.23 5.80
CA ILE A 145 30.19 8.81 5.75
C ILE A 145 29.70 8.45 4.34
N ILE A 146 28.74 9.20 3.80
CA ILE A 146 28.17 8.89 2.49
C ILE A 146 29.22 9.01 1.38
N PRO A 147 29.96 10.13 1.23
CA PRO A 147 30.95 10.27 0.16
C PRO A 147 32.09 9.26 0.26
N SER A 148 32.57 8.93 1.47
CA SER A 148 33.65 7.94 1.63
C SER A 148 33.25 6.54 1.15
N LEU A 149 32.00 6.14 1.37
CA LEU A 149 31.47 4.88 0.85
C LEU A 149 31.37 4.90 -0.67
N PHE A 150 30.90 6.00 -1.26
CA PHE A 150 30.90 6.17 -2.71
C PHE A 150 32.32 6.11 -3.31
N GLU A 151 33.30 6.77 -2.68
CA GLU A 151 34.69 6.71 -3.13
C GLU A 151 35.27 5.29 -3.05
N GLN A 152 34.99 4.56 -1.97
CA GLN A 152 35.39 3.14 -1.85
C GLN A 152 34.80 2.33 -3.01
N PHE A 153 33.53 2.52 -3.30
CA PHE A 153 32.86 1.82 -4.38
C PHE A 153 33.45 2.11 -5.76
N ILE A 154 33.76 3.38 -6.05
CA ILE A 154 34.37 3.79 -7.32
C ILE A 154 35.79 3.20 -7.47
N LYS A 155 36.59 3.19 -6.38
CA LYS A 155 37.97 2.68 -6.40
C LYS A 155 38.08 1.20 -6.72
N GLU A 156 37.04 0.41 -6.47
CA GLU A 156 37.05 -1.04 -6.71
C GLU A 156 36.85 -1.44 -8.20
N GLY A 157 36.79 -0.50 -9.16
CA GLY A 157 37.08 -0.70 -10.60
C GLY A 157 36.04 -1.44 -11.48
N SER A 158 35.79 -0.91 -12.69
CA SER A 158 34.76 -1.28 -13.71
C SER A 158 33.38 -0.64 -13.51
N PRO A 159 32.69 -0.22 -14.60
CA PRO A 159 31.35 0.35 -14.50
C PRO A 159 30.45 -0.65 -13.76
N PRO A 160 29.68 -0.19 -12.76
CA PRO A 160 29.00 -1.12 -11.88
C PRO A 160 27.94 -1.86 -12.69
N SER A 161 28.07 -3.19 -12.76
CA SER A 161 26.97 -4.05 -13.18
C SER A 161 25.77 -3.79 -12.28
N GLU A 162 24.55 -4.08 -12.77
CA GLU A 162 23.35 -3.79 -11.99
C GLU A 162 23.35 -4.50 -10.62
N ILE A 163 23.87 -5.73 -10.58
CA ILE A 163 24.08 -6.50 -9.35
C ILE A 163 25.04 -5.77 -8.39
N ARG A 164 26.11 -5.16 -8.91
CA ARG A 164 27.09 -4.46 -8.10
C ARG A 164 26.51 -3.17 -7.49
N LYS A 165 25.65 -2.46 -8.23
CA LYS A 165 24.89 -1.32 -7.68
C LYS A 165 24.00 -1.79 -6.54
N GLN A 166 23.23 -2.85 -6.73
CA GLN A 166 22.37 -3.41 -5.68
C GLN A 166 23.15 -3.77 -4.41
N PHE A 167 24.34 -4.38 -4.55
CA PHE A 167 25.20 -4.68 -3.40
C PHE A 167 25.71 -3.42 -2.70
N PHE A 168 26.03 -2.37 -3.46
CA PHE A 168 26.41 -1.08 -2.89
C PHE A 168 25.26 -0.44 -2.12
N HIS A 169 24.06 -0.38 -2.71
CA HIS A 169 22.88 0.17 -2.05
C HIS A 169 22.55 -0.60 -0.77
N LYS A 170 22.59 -1.93 -0.81
CA LYS A 170 22.42 -2.76 0.40
C LYS A 170 23.47 -2.48 1.48
N LYS A 171 24.73 -2.27 1.09
CA LYS A 171 25.81 -1.91 2.03
C LYS A 171 25.62 -0.51 2.59
N MET A 172 25.24 0.45 1.74
CA MET A 172 24.94 1.84 2.11
C MET A 172 23.79 1.88 3.12
N ASP A 173 22.68 1.21 2.81
CA ASP A 173 21.50 1.11 3.68
C ASP A 173 21.85 0.54 5.05
N GLY A 174 22.69 -0.50 5.10
CA GLY A 174 23.20 -1.04 6.36
C GLY A 174 24.02 -0.03 7.18
N VAL A 175 24.87 0.78 6.53
CA VAL A 175 25.63 1.82 7.23
C VAL A 175 24.73 2.97 7.70
N LEU A 176 23.77 3.39 6.88
CA LEU A 176 22.81 4.44 7.21
C LEU A 176 21.91 4.02 8.39
N LYS A 177 21.43 2.78 8.38
CA LYS A 177 20.64 2.20 9.48
C LYS A 177 21.45 2.12 10.77
N ASN A 178 22.70 1.65 10.72
CA ASN A 178 23.57 1.63 11.89
C ASN A 178 23.90 3.04 12.41
N PHE A 179 24.07 4.01 11.51
CA PHE A 179 24.22 5.40 11.90
C PHE A 179 22.95 5.90 12.62
N ALA A 180 21.77 5.63 12.08
CA ALA A 180 20.50 6.04 12.70
C ALA A 180 20.29 5.43 14.09
N ASP A 181 20.67 4.16 14.27
CA ASP A 181 20.57 3.46 15.55
C ASP A 181 21.51 4.05 16.61
N THR A 182 22.77 4.31 16.22
CA THR A 182 23.81 4.81 17.14
C THR A 182 23.81 6.32 17.34
N CYS A 183 23.15 7.08 16.47
CA CYS A 183 23.13 8.55 16.55
C CYS A 183 22.26 9.00 17.72
N GLN A 184 22.80 9.87 18.57
CA GLN A 184 22.10 10.44 19.71
C GLN A 184 21.04 11.49 19.33
N TYR A 185 21.08 11.99 18.10
CA TYR A 185 20.21 13.07 17.64
C TYR A 185 19.18 12.57 16.63
N ASP A 186 17.94 13.03 16.76
CA ASP A 186 16.82 12.46 16.03
C ASP A 186 16.78 12.89 14.55
N LEU A 187 16.96 14.18 14.24
CA LEU A 187 16.97 14.64 12.85
C LEU A 187 18.09 14.02 11.99
N PRO A 188 19.36 13.94 12.44
CA PRO A 188 20.39 13.25 11.66
C PRO A 188 20.09 11.78 11.44
N ALA A 189 19.53 11.09 12.43
CA ALA A 189 19.10 9.70 12.30
C ALA A 189 17.96 9.56 11.28
N LEU A 190 16.96 10.44 11.34
CA LEU A 190 15.87 10.50 10.37
C LEU A 190 16.36 10.75 8.94
N VAL A 191 17.29 11.70 8.76
CA VAL A 191 17.91 11.97 7.45
C VAL A 191 18.67 10.75 6.94
N ALA A 192 19.39 10.02 7.81
CA ALA A 192 20.08 8.80 7.43
C ALA A 192 19.11 7.73 6.93
N LEU A 193 18.04 7.48 7.67
CA LEU A 193 17.00 6.53 7.24
C LEU A 193 16.38 6.97 5.92
N LYS A 194 16.00 8.24 5.77
CA LYS A 194 15.39 8.74 4.53
C LYS A 194 16.29 8.60 3.31
N LYS A 195 17.61 8.63 3.49
CA LYS A 195 18.58 8.43 2.41
C LYS A 195 18.79 6.98 2.01
N MET A 196 18.19 6.02 2.72
CA MET A 196 18.18 4.62 2.31
C MET A 196 17.40 4.44 1.01
N GLU A 197 17.87 3.55 0.14
CA GLU A 197 17.21 3.28 -1.13
C GLU A 197 16.00 2.37 -0.96
N ASP A 198 16.16 1.27 -0.22
CA ASP A 198 15.16 0.22 -0.09
C ASP A 198 14.58 0.13 1.33
N MET A 199 14.20 1.28 1.93
CA MET A 199 13.65 1.33 3.29
C MET A 199 12.41 0.44 3.48
N GLU A 200 11.52 0.35 2.48
CA GLU A 200 10.34 -0.51 2.57
C GLU A 200 10.72 -2.00 2.69
N VAL A 201 11.74 -2.42 1.92
CA VAL A 201 12.24 -3.79 1.96
C VAL A 201 12.94 -4.07 3.29
N ASP A 202 13.74 -3.12 3.81
CA ASP A 202 14.37 -3.25 5.12
C ASP A 202 13.32 -3.31 6.25
N TYR A 203 12.26 -2.50 6.18
CA TYR A 203 11.12 -2.56 7.11
C TYR A 203 10.46 -3.93 7.14
N LYS A 204 10.28 -4.58 5.98
CA LYS A 204 9.74 -5.95 5.94
C LYS A 204 10.66 -6.95 6.65
N ASN A 205 11.98 -6.76 6.58
CA ASN A 205 12.96 -7.67 7.17
C ASN A 205 13.14 -7.43 8.69
N ASP A 206 13.04 -6.20 9.14
CA ASP A 206 13.26 -5.81 10.54
C ASP A 206 12.29 -4.71 10.98
N PRO A 207 10.99 -5.02 11.14
CA PRO A 207 9.99 -4.05 11.55
C PRO A 207 10.21 -3.56 12.99
N VAL A 208 10.86 -4.38 13.83
CA VAL A 208 11.08 -4.08 15.26
C VAL A 208 11.97 -2.86 15.42
N PHE A 209 13.02 -2.72 14.60
CA PHE A 209 13.86 -1.52 14.56
C PHE A 209 13.03 -0.25 14.37
N TYR A 210 12.18 -0.22 13.35
CA TYR A 210 11.37 0.96 13.02
C TYR A 210 10.34 1.29 14.10
N GLU A 211 9.72 0.28 14.71
CA GLU A 211 8.80 0.50 15.84
C GLU A 211 9.51 1.07 17.07
N ASN A 212 10.72 0.60 17.37
CA ASN A 212 11.53 1.17 18.45
C ASN A 212 11.98 2.60 18.12
N PHE A 213 12.35 2.85 16.87
CA PHE A 213 12.71 4.19 16.40
C PHE A 213 11.53 5.16 16.46
N LEU A 214 10.31 4.72 16.10
CA LEU A 214 9.10 5.53 16.26
C LEU A 214 8.81 5.87 17.72
N LYS A 215 9.00 4.92 18.66
CA LYS A 215 8.85 5.19 20.09
C LYS A 215 9.86 6.24 20.57
N ARG A 216 11.10 6.17 20.09
CA ARG A 216 12.13 7.18 20.36
C ARG A 216 11.70 8.57 19.87
N LEU A 217 11.05 8.66 18.71
CA LEU A 217 10.57 9.93 18.13
C LEU A 217 9.25 10.44 18.73
N GLN A 218 8.54 9.62 19.50
CA GLN A 218 7.24 9.98 20.07
C GLN A 218 7.22 11.33 20.81
N PRO A 219 8.24 11.72 21.60
CA PRO A 219 8.24 12.99 22.31
C PRO A 219 8.22 14.23 21.39
N ILE A 220 8.75 14.11 20.16
CA ILE A 220 8.89 15.23 19.23
C ILE A 220 7.90 15.17 18.06
N SER A 221 7.03 14.15 18.00
CA SER A 221 6.18 13.85 16.84
C SER A 221 5.20 14.98 16.49
N GLU A 222 4.67 15.68 17.50
CA GLU A 222 3.73 16.80 17.31
C GLU A 222 4.45 18.10 16.91
N SER A 223 5.68 18.31 17.40
CA SER A 223 6.45 19.53 17.15
C SER A 223 7.34 19.48 15.91
N SER A 224 7.69 18.28 15.44
CA SER A 224 8.62 18.05 14.34
C SER A 224 7.87 17.55 13.09
N PRO A 225 7.83 18.33 12.00
CA PRO A 225 7.18 17.89 10.76
C PRO A 225 7.82 16.61 10.20
N TYR A 226 9.12 16.41 10.43
CA TYR A 226 9.87 15.26 9.95
C TYR A 226 9.51 13.97 10.71
N ALA A 227 9.32 14.07 12.02
CA ALA A 227 8.90 12.93 12.83
C ALA A 227 7.47 12.50 12.47
N MET A 228 6.58 13.47 12.24
CA MET A 228 5.24 13.23 11.73
C MET A 228 5.29 12.55 10.35
N GLU A 229 6.03 13.10 9.40
CA GLU A 229 6.17 12.55 8.05
C GLU A 229 6.69 11.10 8.08
N PHE A 230 7.71 10.83 8.90
CA PHE A 230 8.24 9.49 9.09
C PHE A 230 7.22 8.54 9.71
N SER A 231 6.44 8.98 10.71
CA SER A 231 5.39 8.15 11.31
C SER A 231 4.31 7.73 10.29
N LEU A 232 3.92 8.65 9.40
CA LEU A 232 2.97 8.36 8.32
C LEU A 232 3.55 7.40 7.27
N LEU A 233 4.86 7.51 6.99
CA LEU A 233 5.56 6.59 6.11
C LEU A 233 5.57 5.16 6.67
N ILE A 234 5.93 5.00 7.95
CA ILE A 234 5.94 3.66 8.57
C ILE A 234 4.52 3.08 8.67
N GLU A 235 3.51 3.89 8.98
CA GLU A 235 2.11 3.42 8.96
C GLU A 235 1.67 2.96 7.56
N ARG A 236 2.18 3.60 6.50
CA ARG A 236 1.97 3.14 5.13
C ARG A 236 2.59 1.76 4.91
N TYR A 237 3.85 1.56 5.29
CA TYR A 237 4.50 0.25 5.17
C TYR A 237 3.82 -0.83 5.99
N ARG A 238 3.36 -0.50 7.20
CA ARG A 238 2.56 -1.38 8.05
C ARG A 238 1.32 -1.87 7.32
N ARG A 239 0.52 -0.96 6.75
CA ARG A 239 -0.71 -1.32 6.01
C ARG A 239 -0.44 -2.20 4.79
N VAL A 240 0.62 -1.91 4.03
CA VAL A 240 1.03 -2.73 2.88
C VAL A 240 1.46 -4.13 3.34
N ASN A 241 2.25 -4.23 4.41
CA ASN A 241 2.73 -5.49 4.95
C ASN A 241 1.58 -6.39 5.49
N PHE A 242 0.55 -5.79 6.09
CA PHE A 242 -0.65 -6.54 6.50
C PHE A 242 -1.43 -7.13 5.30
N GLY A 243 -1.39 -6.46 4.14
CA GLY A 243 -2.02 -6.92 2.90
C GLY A 243 -1.39 -8.16 2.27
N GLU A 244 -0.14 -8.49 2.59
CA GLU A 244 0.54 -9.71 2.11
C GLU A 244 0.27 -10.95 2.98
N THR A 245 -0.35 -10.80 4.15
CA THR A 245 -0.81 -11.97 4.92
C THR A 245 -2.02 -12.57 4.21
N LYS A 246 -1.77 -13.63 3.42
CA LYS A 246 -2.72 -14.45 2.65
C LYS A 246 -3.71 -15.22 3.57
N ASN A 247 -4.37 -14.52 4.49
CA ASN A 247 -5.32 -15.08 5.45
C ASN A 247 -6.72 -15.25 4.86
N TRP A 248 -7.01 -14.65 3.71
CA TRP A 248 -8.29 -14.82 3.01
C TRP A 248 -8.54 -16.28 2.63
N GLU A 249 -7.49 -17.07 2.35
CA GLU A 249 -7.62 -18.51 2.09
C GLU A 249 -8.12 -19.24 3.35
N ARG A 250 -7.60 -18.91 4.53
CA ARG A 250 -8.02 -19.50 5.81
C ARG A 250 -9.45 -19.13 6.20
N VAL A 251 -9.96 -17.98 5.75
CA VAL A 251 -11.33 -17.54 5.99
C VAL A 251 -12.29 -18.10 4.93
N LEU A 252 -11.96 -18.01 3.64
CA LEU A 252 -12.87 -18.38 2.55
C LEU A 252 -13.00 -19.91 2.34
N LEU A 253 -11.96 -20.69 2.64
CA LEU A 253 -12.03 -22.16 2.56
C LEU A 253 -13.13 -22.78 3.45
N PRO A 254 -13.25 -22.47 4.75
CA PRO A 254 -14.31 -23.06 5.57
C PRO A 254 -15.72 -22.62 5.13
N TYR A 255 -15.91 -21.35 4.72
CA TYR A 255 -17.22 -20.88 4.23
C TYR A 255 -17.61 -21.52 2.89
N SER A 256 -16.67 -21.69 1.96
CA SER A 256 -16.93 -22.38 0.69
C SER A 256 -17.25 -23.86 0.89
N LEU A 257 -16.54 -24.55 1.80
CA LEU A 257 -16.84 -25.92 2.17
C LEU A 257 -18.23 -26.04 2.81
N LEU A 258 -18.59 -25.14 3.71
CA LEU A 258 -19.91 -25.10 4.35
C LEU A 258 -21.03 -24.85 3.33
N LEU A 259 -20.83 -23.91 2.39
CA LEU A 259 -21.80 -23.65 1.32
C LEU A 259 -21.99 -24.89 0.42
N SER A 260 -20.89 -25.58 0.07
CA SER A 260 -20.97 -26.79 -0.74
C SER A 260 -21.71 -27.93 -0.02
N ALA A 261 -21.50 -28.09 1.30
CA ALA A 261 -22.19 -29.06 2.12
C ALA A 261 -23.70 -28.77 2.22
N LEU A 262 -24.07 -27.50 2.41
CA LEU A 262 -25.47 -27.07 2.42
C LEU A 262 -26.15 -27.30 1.06
N LEU A 263 -25.46 -27.02 -0.05
CA LEU A 263 -25.97 -27.25 -1.39
C LEU A 263 -26.18 -28.75 -1.66
N LEU A 264 -25.25 -29.61 -1.25
CA LEU A 264 -25.40 -31.06 -1.34
C LEU A 264 -26.55 -31.59 -0.49
N ALA A 265 -26.71 -31.09 0.75
CA ALA A 265 -27.83 -31.42 1.61
C ALA A 265 -29.16 -31.00 0.99
N TYR A 266 -29.22 -29.82 0.37
CA TYR A 266 -30.40 -29.32 -0.33
C TYR A 266 -30.74 -30.18 -1.56
N ILE A 267 -29.76 -30.57 -2.37
CA ILE A 267 -29.95 -31.50 -3.50
C ILE A 267 -30.50 -32.84 -2.99
N PHE A 268 -29.97 -33.37 -1.88
CA PHE A 268 -30.45 -34.62 -1.30
C PHE A 268 -31.90 -34.49 -0.81
N TYR A 269 -32.25 -33.37 -0.18
CA TYR A 269 -33.61 -33.05 0.25
C TYR A 269 -34.58 -33.01 -0.93
N LEU A 270 -34.23 -32.31 -2.02
CA LEU A 270 -35.06 -32.26 -3.23
C LEU A 270 -35.23 -33.65 -3.85
N LYS A 271 -34.15 -34.43 -3.95
CA LYS A 271 -34.24 -35.84 -4.44
C LYS A 271 -35.16 -36.68 -3.57
N LYS A 272 -35.16 -36.50 -2.25
CA LYS A 272 -36.06 -37.19 -1.32
C LYS A 272 -37.51 -36.81 -1.56
N GLN A 273 -37.82 -35.52 -1.71
CA GLN A 273 -39.18 -35.07 -2.02
C GLN A 273 -39.68 -35.60 -3.37
N ILE A 274 -38.87 -35.53 -4.42
CA ILE A 274 -39.25 -36.03 -5.75
C ILE A 274 -39.56 -37.54 -5.70
N ARG A 275 -38.80 -38.33 -4.92
CA ARG A 275 -39.08 -39.77 -4.71
C ARG A 275 -40.41 -40.00 -4.00
N ALA A 276 -40.71 -39.21 -2.97
CA ALA A 276 -41.99 -39.30 -2.25
C ALA A 276 -43.18 -38.94 -3.15
N TYR A 277 -43.05 -37.87 -3.93
CA TYR A 277 -44.09 -37.42 -4.87
C TYR A 277 -44.33 -38.44 -5.98
N LYS A 278 -43.27 -39.03 -6.57
CA LYS A 278 -43.39 -40.12 -7.55
C LYS A 278 -44.06 -41.37 -6.97
N LYS A 279 -43.80 -41.70 -5.71
CA LYS A 279 -44.43 -42.83 -5.03
C LYS A 279 -45.93 -42.61 -4.85
N GLN A 280 -46.35 -41.41 -4.45
CA GLN A 280 -47.77 -41.05 -4.31
C GLN A 280 -48.49 -40.96 -5.66
N ALA A 281 -47.89 -40.32 -6.67
CA ALA A 281 -48.45 -40.25 -8.02
C ALA A 281 -48.57 -41.64 -8.68
N GLY A 282 -47.62 -42.54 -8.42
CA GLY A 282 -47.68 -43.93 -8.88
C GLY A 282 -48.75 -44.77 -8.18
N GLN A 283 -49.14 -44.42 -6.94
CA GLN A 283 -50.16 -45.15 -6.18
C GLN A 283 -51.59 -44.71 -6.57
N GLN A 284 -51.81 -43.41 -6.82
CA GLN A 284 -53.10 -42.86 -7.28
C GLN A 284 -53.45 -43.29 -8.71
N ALA A 285 -52.47 -43.41 -9.61
CA ALA A 285 -52.71 -43.89 -10.97
C ALA A 285 -53.12 -45.38 -11.05
N ILE A 286 -52.92 -46.17 -9.98
CA ILE A 286 -53.26 -47.60 -9.94
C ILE A 286 -54.69 -47.84 -9.43
N THR A 287 -55.27 -46.88 -8.71
CA THR A 287 -56.57 -47.03 -8.03
C THR A 287 -57.74 -46.49 -8.85
N ASP A 288 -57.56 -45.43 -9.63
CA ASP A 288 -58.67 -44.78 -10.38
C ASP A 288 -58.87 -45.26 -11.83
N GLY A 289 -58.04 -46.19 -12.33
CA GLY A 289 -57.99 -46.56 -13.77
C GLY A 289 -58.13 -48.06 -14.11
N LYS A 290 -58.66 -48.90 -13.22
CA LYS A 290 -58.68 -50.36 -13.41
C LYS A 290 -60.06 -51.00 -13.34
N THR A 291 -61.03 -50.45 -14.06
CA THR A 291 -62.29 -51.15 -14.31
C THR A 291 -62.59 -51.20 -15.80
N LEU A 292 -63.06 -52.38 -16.26
CA LEU A 292 -63.53 -52.58 -17.64
C LEU A 292 -64.69 -51.61 -17.98
N ASP A 293 -65.38 -51.09 -16.95
CA ASP A 293 -66.47 -50.12 -17.04
C ASP A 293 -66.06 -48.76 -17.63
N SER A 294 -64.75 -48.46 -17.69
CA SER A 294 -64.21 -47.24 -18.33
C SER A 294 -64.10 -47.32 -19.86
N LEU A 295 -64.29 -48.52 -20.43
CA LEU A 295 -64.29 -48.75 -21.87
C LEU A 295 -65.66 -48.45 -22.48
N SER A 296 -65.67 -47.80 -23.63
CA SER A 296 -66.89 -47.73 -24.45
C SER A 296 -67.27 -49.11 -24.98
N ALA A 297 -68.54 -49.32 -25.37
CA ALA A 297 -69.01 -50.60 -25.89
C ALA A 297 -68.14 -51.18 -27.02
N LYS A 298 -67.69 -50.35 -27.96
CA LYS A 298 -66.78 -50.74 -29.05
C LYS A 298 -65.36 -51.06 -28.58
N GLU A 299 -64.86 -50.35 -27.56
CA GLU A 299 -63.54 -50.62 -26.98
C GLU A 299 -63.55 -51.93 -26.18
N LEU A 300 -64.65 -52.24 -25.50
CA LEU A 300 -64.84 -53.49 -24.77
C LEU A 300 -64.90 -54.68 -25.74
N GLU A 301 -65.60 -54.54 -26.86
CA GLU A 301 -65.66 -55.55 -27.92
C GLU A 301 -64.26 -55.84 -28.52
N VAL A 302 -63.49 -54.79 -28.83
CA VAL A 302 -62.10 -54.93 -29.27
C VAL A 302 -61.23 -55.56 -28.17
N PHE A 303 -61.41 -55.18 -26.91
CA PHE A 303 -60.67 -55.74 -25.78
C PHE A 303 -60.91 -57.24 -25.59
N ASN A 304 -62.16 -57.70 -25.71
CA ASN A 304 -62.50 -59.12 -25.61
C ASN A 304 -61.78 -59.96 -26.69
N LEU A 305 -61.72 -59.46 -27.91
CA LEU A 305 -60.99 -60.15 -28.99
C LEU A 305 -59.46 -60.13 -28.77
N ILE A 306 -58.92 -59.10 -28.09
CA ILE A 306 -57.51 -59.10 -27.64
C ILE A 306 -57.29 -60.16 -26.56
N ALA A 307 -58.22 -60.29 -25.61
CA ALA A 307 -58.18 -61.30 -24.55
C ALA A 307 -58.22 -62.73 -25.10
N GLU A 308 -58.99 -62.96 -26.16
CA GLU A 308 -59.01 -64.22 -26.94
C GLU A 308 -57.71 -64.48 -27.72
N GLY A 309 -56.77 -63.53 -27.74
CA GLY A 309 -55.48 -63.67 -28.41
C GLY A 309 -55.46 -63.23 -29.87
N LYS A 310 -56.56 -62.74 -30.45
CA LYS A 310 -56.67 -62.38 -31.88
C LYS A 310 -55.81 -61.17 -32.25
N SER A 311 -54.97 -61.29 -33.28
CA SER A 311 -54.15 -60.21 -33.82
C SER A 311 -55.00 -59.04 -34.34
N ASN A 312 -54.42 -57.85 -34.47
CA ASN A 312 -55.14 -56.67 -34.97
C ASN A 312 -55.74 -56.86 -36.38
N LYS A 313 -55.17 -57.78 -37.18
CA LYS A 313 -55.71 -58.16 -38.50
C LYS A 313 -56.98 -59.01 -38.36
N GLU A 314 -56.96 -59.98 -37.45
CA GLU A 314 -58.11 -60.85 -37.17
C GLU A 314 -59.26 -60.07 -36.50
N ILE A 315 -58.93 -59.14 -35.60
CA ILE A 315 -59.92 -58.22 -34.99
C ILE A 315 -60.58 -57.34 -36.06
N ALA A 316 -59.78 -56.78 -36.98
CA ALA A 316 -60.28 -55.96 -38.08
C ALA A 316 -61.25 -56.74 -38.98
N GLN A 317 -60.95 -58.00 -39.26
CA GLN A 317 -61.83 -58.90 -40.02
C GLN A 317 -63.11 -59.24 -39.25
N ALA A 318 -63.00 -59.57 -37.96
CA ALA A 318 -64.14 -59.93 -37.13
C ALA A 318 -65.14 -58.78 -36.95
N LEU A 319 -64.66 -57.54 -36.90
CA LEU A 319 -65.47 -56.34 -36.70
C LEU A 319 -65.78 -55.57 -38.01
N PHE A 320 -65.33 -56.08 -39.16
CA PHE A 320 -65.48 -55.44 -40.47
C PHE A 320 -64.99 -53.97 -40.51
N ILE A 321 -63.82 -53.70 -39.93
CA ILE A 321 -63.19 -52.37 -39.88
C ILE A 321 -61.73 -52.41 -40.34
N GLU A 322 -61.11 -51.26 -40.58
CA GLU A 322 -59.70 -51.21 -40.94
C GLU A 322 -58.76 -51.53 -39.76
N THR A 323 -57.61 -52.14 -40.08
CA THR A 323 -56.55 -52.43 -39.10
C THR A 323 -55.95 -51.17 -38.46
N SER A 324 -55.98 -50.03 -39.17
CA SER A 324 -55.61 -48.70 -38.68
C SER A 324 -56.52 -48.29 -37.50
N THR A 325 -57.84 -48.45 -37.68
CA THR A 325 -58.87 -48.16 -36.67
C THR A 325 -58.71 -49.06 -35.46
N VAL A 326 -58.43 -50.36 -35.65
CA VAL A 326 -58.13 -51.29 -34.54
C VAL A 326 -56.91 -50.83 -33.73
N LYS A 327 -55.81 -50.42 -34.37
CA LYS A 327 -54.63 -49.90 -33.67
C LYS A 327 -54.98 -48.67 -32.82
N THR A 328 -55.84 -47.79 -33.33
CA THR A 328 -56.32 -46.63 -32.57
C THR A 328 -57.15 -47.06 -31.35
N HIS A 329 -58.06 -48.02 -31.49
CA HIS A 329 -58.82 -48.55 -30.36
C HIS A 329 -57.90 -49.24 -29.33
N VAL A 330 -56.95 -50.07 -29.76
CA VAL A 330 -55.97 -50.73 -28.89
C VAL A 330 -55.17 -49.71 -28.08
N ASN A 331 -54.67 -48.65 -28.72
CA ASN A 331 -53.93 -47.60 -28.02
C ASN A 331 -54.78 -46.87 -26.98
N LYS A 332 -56.05 -46.56 -27.31
CA LYS A 332 -56.98 -45.94 -26.36
C LYS A 332 -57.29 -46.85 -25.17
N ILE A 333 -57.51 -48.14 -25.43
CA ILE A 333 -57.73 -49.15 -24.39
C ILE A 333 -56.52 -49.27 -23.46
N TYR A 334 -55.31 -49.33 -24.01
CA TYR A 334 -54.07 -49.39 -23.22
C TYR A 334 -53.87 -48.14 -22.36
N GLN A 335 -54.16 -46.97 -22.91
CA GLN A 335 -54.11 -45.72 -22.15
C GLN A 335 -55.16 -45.70 -21.03
N LYS A 336 -56.40 -46.11 -21.31
CA LYS A 336 -57.50 -46.13 -20.33
C LYS A 336 -57.26 -47.12 -19.20
N LEU A 337 -56.75 -48.31 -19.49
CA LEU A 337 -56.53 -49.38 -18.51
C LEU A 337 -55.11 -49.36 -17.88
N GLY A 338 -54.25 -48.44 -18.31
CA GLY A 338 -52.86 -48.34 -17.85
C GLY A 338 -51.96 -49.52 -18.25
N ILE A 339 -52.31 -50.20 -19.35
CA ILE A 339 -51.66 -51.42 -19.83
C ILE A 339 -50.55 -51.04 -20.82
N ARG A 340 -49.37 -51.66 -20.68
CA ARG A 340 -48.19 -51.33 -21.50
C ARG A 340 -47.88 -52.36 -22.58
N SER A 341 -48.50 -53.54 -22.51
CA SER A 341 -48.24 -54.59 -23.47
C SER A 341 -49.46 -55.46 -23.75
N ARG A 342 -49.49 -56.08 -24.93
CA ARG A 342 -50.55 -57.03 -25.30
C ARG A 342 -50.63 -58.24 -24.36
N LYS A 343 -49.48 -58.70 -23.87
CA LYS A 343 -49.41 -59.79 -22.88
C LYS A 343 -50.05 -59.39 -21.55
N GLU A 344 -49.84 -58.15 -21.13
CA GLU A 344 -50.49 -57.57 -19.95
C GLU A 344 -52.00 -57.37 -20.17
N ALA A 345 -52.43 -57.02 -21.39
CA ALA A 345 -53.86 -56.95 -21.76
C ALA A 345 -54.57 -58.31 -21.66
N MET A 346 -53.95 -59.36 -22.20
CA MET A 346 -54.47 -60.73 -22.08
C MET A 346 -54.49 -61.22 -20.62
N GLY A 347 -53.48 -60.86 -19.83
CA GLY A 347 -53.44 -61.17 -18.40
C GLY A 347 -54.45 -60.37 -17.56
N PHE A 348 -54.88 -59.20 -18.04
CA PHE A 348 -55.88 -58.36 -17.38
C PHE A 348 -57.29 -58.97 -17.48
N ALA A 349 -57.62 -59.66 -18.57
CA ALA A 349 -58.92 -60.31 -18.76
C ALA A 349 -59.10 -61.60 -17.94
N ASN A 350 -58.00 -62.22 -17.50
CA ASN A 350 -57.99 -63.43 -16.66
C ASN A 350 -57.94 -63.12 -15.15
N ARG A 351 -58.11 -61.86 -14.76
CA ARG A 351 -58.24 -61.40 -13.37
C ARG A 351 -59.68 -61.05 -13.09
#